data_AF-X0PA86-F1
#
_entry.id   AF-X0PA86-F1
#
_cell.length_a   1.000
_cell.length_b   1.000
_cell.length_c   1.000
_cell.angle_alpha   90.00
_cell.angle_beta   90.00
_cell.angle_gamma   90.00
#
_symmetry.space_group_name_H-M   'P 1'
#
loop_
_entity.id
_entity.type
_entity.pdbx_description
1 polymer ?
#
loop_
_entity_poly.entity_id
_entity_poly.type
_entity_poly.pdbx_seq_one_letter_code
_entity_poly.pdbx_strand_id
1 'polypeptide(L)'
;MDTMSYRLRKPFYTAKSKPNMTAGIWAAKQTFKQVAAPIYLQYYRVTDPDTRSAGDYIADGNLWQGIKWPVNETTAKGSGVKVTVDGYLESYAKVRVFQASAPKPIAYAKIQKTTVSGNVTNFYVATRVKGAPLTRVAKSGKHQYRLTVTRTGEHAVTLIPENAGSQYTDSVEISERYLINNQNYYMHTEVLY
;
A
#
# COMPACT_ATOMS: atom_id res chain seq x y z
N MET A 1 -1.03 -5.44 10.62
CA MET A 1 -2.04 -4.41 10.99
C MET A 1 -2.00 -3.16 10.13
N ASP A 2 -0.86 -2.82 9.52
CA ASP A 2 -0.71 -1.61 8.68
C ASP A 2 -1.60 -1.61 7.43
N THR A 3 -1.92 -2.78 6.88
CA THR A 3 -2.70 -2.94 5.65
C THR A 3 -4.18 -2.55 5.76
N MET A 4 -4.73 -2.44 6.97
CA MET A 4 -6.11 -2.00 7.23
C MET A 4 -6.23 -0.46 7.17
N SER A 5 -7.42 0.05 6.83
CA SER A 5 -7.66 1.49 6.80
C SER A 5 -7.48 2.15 8.17
N TYR A 6 -7.06 3.42 8.16
CA TYR A 6 -6.93 4.27 9.33
C TYR A 6 -8.23 4.36 10.12
N ARG A 7 -9.39 4.23 9.47
CA ARG A 7 -10.69 4.19 10.16
C ARG A 7 -10.75 3.05 11.18
N LEU A 8 -10.23 1.87 10.82
CA LEU A 8 -10.18 0.71 11.70
C LEU A 8 -8.98 0.76 12.66
N ARG A 9 -7.85 1.35 12.23
CA ARG A 9 -6.65 1.46 13.07
C ARG A 9 -6.75 2.54 14.16
N LYS A 10 -7.42 3.66 13.87
CA LYS A 10 -7.48 4.85 14.75
C LYS A 10 -7.89 4.52 16.19
N PRO A 11 -8.96 3.74 16.46
CA PRO A 11 -9.36 3.43 17.83
C PRO A 11 -8.25 2.78 18.65
N PHE A 12 -7.43 1.92 18.04
CA PHE A 12 -6.30 1.26 18.71
C PHE A 12 -5.16 2.22 19.06
N TYR A 13 -4.94 3.26 18.25
CA TYR A 13 -3.92 4.29 18.52
C TYR A 13 -4.37 5.33 19.54
N THR A 14 -5.68 5.56 19.66
CA THR A 14 -6.24 6.57 20.57
C THR A 14 -6.76 5.99 21.88
N ALA A 15 -6.73 4.67 22.04
CA ALA A 15 -7.18 4.00 23.25
C ALA A 15 -6.28 4.39 24.44
N LYS A 16 -6.91 4.79 25.56
CA LYS A 16 -6.19 5.12 26.80
C LYS A 16 -5.64 3.87 27.51
N SER A 17 -6.29 2.73 27.31
CA SER A 17 -5.84 1.42 27.78
C SER A 17 -5.27 0.62 26.61
N LYS A 18 -4.30 -0.27 26.89
CA LYS A 18 -3.78 -1.20 25.89
C LYS A 18 -4.96 -2.04 25.38
N PRO A 19 -5.21 -2.08 24.06
CA PRO A 19 -6.28 -2.91 23.52
C PRO A 19 -6.00 -4.37 23.88
N ASN A 20 -6.95 -5.01 24.56
CA ASN A 20 -6.85 -6.43 24.87
C ASN A 20 -6.94 -7.22 23.56
N MET A 21 -6.01 -8.14 23.33
CA MET A 21 -6.14 -9.11 22.25
C MET A 21 -7.36 -9.99 22.54
N THR A 22 -8.30 -10.08 21.60
CA THR A 22 -9.43 -11.00 21.71
C THR A 22 -8.93 -12.43 21.46
N ALA A 23 -9.59 -13.41 22.09
CA ALA A 23 -9.32 -14.81 21.80
C ALA A 23 -9.50 -15.11 20.30
N GLY A 24 -8.59 -15.90 19.73
CA GLY A 24 -8.76 -16.43 18.40
C GLY A 24 -9.95 -17.39 18.36
N ILE A 25 -10.75 -17.32 17.29
CA ILE A 25 -11.78 -18.31 17.01
C ILE A 25 -11.38 -19.09 15.76
N TRP A 26 -11.71 -20.38 15.73
CA TRP A 26 -11.48 -21.20 14.56
C TRP A 26 -12.28 -20.70 13.36
N ALA A 27 -11.63 -20.63 12.20
CA ALA A 27 -12.27 -20.29 10.93
C ALA A 27 -13.14 -21.45 10.42
N ALA A 28 -14.28 -21.67 11.08
CA ALA A 28 -15.23 -22.73 10.76
C ALA A 28 -16.38 -22.19 9.90
N LYS A 29 -16.96 -23.02 9.02
CA LYS A 29 -18.07 -22.60 8.13
C LYS A 29 -19.31 -22.12 8.88
N GLN A 30 -19.48 -22.53 10.13
CA GLN A 30 -20.57 -22.13 11.02
C GLN A 30 -20.43 -20.67 11.49
N THR A 31 -19.19 -20.19 11.64
CA THR A 31 -18.88 -18.84 12.15
C THR A 31 -18.41 -17.89 11.05
N PHE A 32 -17.93 -18.41 9.91
CA PHE A 32 -17.42 -17.63 8.79
C PHE A 32 -18.07 -18.02 7.47
N LYS A 33 -18.44 -17.01 6.69
CA LYS A 33 -18.90 -17.17 5.32
C LYS A 33 -17.74 -16.99 4.35
N GLN A 34 -17.53 -17.99 3.50
CA GLN A 34 -16.61 -17.83 2.36
C GLN A 34 -17.18 -16.79 1.39
N VAL A 35 -16.34 -15.84 0.99
CA VAL A 35 -16.68 -14.80 0.01
C VAL A 35 -15.66 -14.83 -1.12
N ALA A 36 -16.09 -14.38 -2.31
CA ALA A 36 -15.16 -14.16 -3.40
C ALA A 36 -14.11 -13.12 -3.00
N ALA A 37 -12.84 -13.40 -3.28
CA ALA A 37 -11.75 -12.47 -3.02
C ALA A 37 -12.00 -11.16 -3.78
N PRO A 38 -12.04 -10.00 -3.10
CA PRO A 38 -12.26 -8.74 -3.78
C PRO A 38 -11.16 -8.44 -4.80
N ILE A 39 -11.55 -7.96 -5.98
CA ILE A 39 -10.62 -7.68 -7.10
C ILE A 39 -9.50 -6.71 -6.69
N TYR A 40 -9.78 -5.75 -5.82
CA TYR A 40 -8.75 -4.81 -5.33
C TYR A 40 -7.62 -5.48 -4.54
N LEU A 41 -7.77 -6.72 -4.05
CA LEU A 41 -6.69 -7.45 -3.40
C LEU A 41 -5.65 -7.98 -4.39
N GLN A 42 -5.95 -8.04 -5.69
CA GLN A 42 -4.94 -8.38 -6.71
C GLN A 42 -3.79 -7.37 -6.74
N TYR A 43 -4.05 -6.13 -6.31
CA TYR A 43 -3.06 -5.07 -6.17
C TYR A 43 -1.92 -5.42 -5.21
N TYR A 44 -2.16 -6.32 -4.25
CA TYR A 44 -1.19 -6.76 -3.25
C TYR A 44 -0.31 -7.94 -3.70
N ARG A 45 -0.64 -8.56 -4.84
CA ARG A 45 0.09 -9.74 -5.32
C ARG A 45 1.36 -9.31 -6.06
N VAL A 46 2.49 -9.53 -5.40
CA VAL A 46 3.78 -9.70 -6.06
C VAL A 46 3.76 -11.10 -6.66
N THR A 47 3.82 -11.21 -7.98
CA THR A 47 3.95 -12.49 -8.67
C THR A 47 5.43 -12.84 -8.71
N ASP A 48 5.80 -13.92 -8.02
CA ASP A 48 7.14 -14.53 -8.06
C ASP A 48 8.22 -13.82 -7.20
N PRO A 49 8.09 -13.79 -5.86
CA PRO A 49 9.19 -13.35 -4.99
C PRO A 49 10.42 -14.23 -5.18
N ASP A 50 11.64 -13.67 -5.14
CA ASP A 50 12.87 -14.47 -5.26
C ASP A 50 12.93 -15.49 -4.11
N THR A 51 13.29 -16.73 -4.41
CA THR A 51 13.48 -17.81 -3.41
C THR A 51 14.44 -17.47 -2.26
N ARG A 52 15.30 -16.45 -2.45
CA ARG A 52 16.25 -15.95 -1.44
C ARG A 52 15.67 -14.84 -0.56
N SER A 53 14.47 -14.35 -0.85
CA SER A 53 13.82 -13.40 0.04
C SER A 53 13.30 -14.07 1.30
N ALA A 54 13.07 -13.25 2.33
CA ALA A 54 12.70 -13.70 3.67
C ALA A 54 11.32 -14.41 3.77
N GLY A 55 10.74 -14.87 2.66
CA GLY A 55 9.49 -15.62 2.55
C GLY A 55 8.53 -15.05 1.48
N ASP A 56 7.31 -15.59 1.43
CA ASP A 56 6.21 -15.06 0.60
C ASP A 56 5.96 -13.57 0.95
N TYR A 57 6.48 -12.66 0.13
CA TYR A 57 6.32 -11.23 0.39
C TYR A 57 4.95 -10.75 -0.09
N ILE A 58 4.12 -10.31 0.86
CA ILE A 58 2.89 -9.58 0.58
C ILE A 58 3.23 -8.08 0.65
N ALA A 59 3.06 -7.38 -0.47
CA ALA A 59 3.32 -5.94 -0.51
C ALA A 59 2.51 -5.18 0.55
N ASP A 60 3.05 -4.06 1.02
CA ASP A 60 2.37 -3.25 2.03
C ASP A 60 1.17 -2.45 1.46
N GLY A 61 1.08 -2.39 0.13
CA GLY A 61 0.07 -1.71 -0.67
C GLY A 61 0.30 -0.20 -0.80
N ASN A 62 1.43 0.32 -0.30
CA ASN A 62 1.79 1.73 -0.45
C ASN A 62 2.42 1.97 -1.83
N LEU A 63 1.87 2.93 -2.57
CA LEU A 63 2.50 3.52 -3.74
C LEU A 63 3.05 4.88 -3.34
N TRP A 64 4.36 4.93 -3.17
CA TRP A 64 5.11 6.15 -2.88
C TRP A 64 5.50 6.84 -4.19
N GLN A 65 5.39 8.16 -4.23
CA GLN A 65 5.87 8.96 -5.35
C GLN A 65 7.39 8.80 -5.49
N GLY A 66 7.85 8.50 -6.69
CA GLY A 66 9.27 8.26 -6.99
C GLY A 66 9.46 7.01 -7.84
N ILE A 67 10.72 6.57 -7.94
CA ILE A 67 11.10 5.42 -8.79
C ILE A 67 11.66 4.23 -8.02
N LYS A 68 12.03 4.41 -6.74
CA LYS A 68 12.64 3.37 -5.91
C LYS A 68 12.60 3.72 -4.42
N TRP A 69 12.80 2.72 -3.58
CA TRP A 69 13.02 2.85 -2.15
C TRP A 69 14.22 3.79 -1.84
N PRO A 70 14.13 4.68 -0.84
CA PRO A 70 15.21 5.61 -0.52
C PRO A 70 16.32 4.95 0.32
N VAL A 71 17.57 5.30 0.05
CA VAL A 71 18.75 4.79 0.78
C VAL A 71 18.69 5.14 2.28
N ASN A 72 18.15 6.32 2.63
CA ASN A 72 18.01 6.78 4.01
C ASN A 72 16.60 6.51 4.58
N GLU A 73 16.09 5.30 4.38
CA GLU A 73 14.70 4.89 4.63
C GLU A 73 14.12 5.31 5.98
N THR A 74 14.93 5.28 7.05
CA THR A 74 14.49 5.59 8.43
C THR A 74 14.15 7.07 8.64
N THR A 75 14.65 7.95 7.76
CA THR A 75 14.44 9.40 7.81
C THR A 75 13.72 9.95 6.59
N ALA A 76 13.76 9.23 5.47
CA ALA A 76 13.16 9.61 4.21
C ALA A 76 11.64 9.79 4.36
N LYS A 77 11.13 10.88 3.78
CA LYS A 77 9.70 11.21 3.78
C LYS A 77 9.14 11.14 2.37
N GLY A 78 8.02 10.44 2.23
CA GLY A 78 7.30 10.26 0.98
C GLY A 78 5.88 10.84 1.03
N SER A 79 5.34 11.07 -0.16
CA SER A 79 3.90 11.26 -0.38
C SER A 79 3.43 10.11 -1.27
N GLY A 80 2.18 9.69 -1.12
CA GLY A 80 1.74 8.47 -1.78
C GLY A 80 0.29 8.15 -1.54
N VAL A 81 -0.14 7.02 -2.09
CA VAL A 81 -1.49 6.46 -1.90
C VAL A 81 -1.40 5.02 -1.45
N LYS A 82 -2.45 4.54 -0.80
CA LYS A 82 -2.58 3.15 -0.38
C LYS A 82 -3.97 2.63 -0.69
N VAL A 83 -4.06 1.46 -1.27
CA VAL A 83 -5.30 0.68 -1.35
C VAL A 83 -5.28 -0.27 -0.18
N THR A 84 -6.17 -0.11 0.79
CA THR A 84 -6.19 -0.94 2.01
C THR A 84 -6.92 -2.26 1.76
N VAL A 85 -6.60 -3.29 2.55
CA VAL A 85 -7.21 -4.63 2.41
C VAL A 85 -8.70 -4.66 2.74
N ASP A 86 -9.21 -3.66 3.47
CA ASP A 86 -10.64 -3.46 3.75
C ASP A 86 -11.35 -2.55 2.73
N GLY A 87 -10.68 -2.22 1.62
CA GLY A 87 -11.27 -1.56 0.46
C GLY A 87 -11.38 -0.04 0.58
N TYR A 88 -10.39 0.62 1.16
CA TYR A 88 -10.27 2.09 1.17
C TYR A 88 -9.08 2.55 0.34
N LEU A 89 -9.24 3.69 -0.31
CA LEU A 89 -8.14 4.45 -0.88
C LEU A 89 -7.74 5.51 0.15
N GLU A 90 -6.49 5.48 0.59
CA GLU A 90 -5.87 6.44 1.49
C GLU A 90 -4.78 7.23 0.77
N SER A 91 -4.47 8.42 1.27
CA SER A 91 -3.44 9.30 0.73
C SER A 91 -2.58 9.88 1.85
N TYR A 92 -1.32 10.10 1.55
CA TYR A 92 -0.29 10.50 2.50
C TYR A 92 0.56 11.63 1.92
N ALA A 93 1.00 12.53 2.79
CA ALA A 93 1.89 13.62 2.42
C ALA A 93 3.01 13.80 3.44
N LYS A 94 4.26 13.73 2.99
CA LYS A 94 5.48 13.98 3.79
C LYS A 94 5.56 13.13 5.07
N VAL A 95 5.20 11.86 4.99
CA VAL A 95 5.30 10.88 6.10
C VAL A 95 6.53 10.01 5.91
N ARG A 96 7.08 9.41 6.98
CA ARG A 96 8.21 8.48 6.84
C ARG A 96 7.80 7.29 5.97
N VAL A 97 8.66 6.88 5.04
CA VAL A 97 8.39 5.70 4.21
C VAL A 97 8.58 4.41 5.00
N PHE A 98 9.57 4.38 5.90
CA PHE A 98 9.81 3.30 6.84
C PHE A 98 9.46 3.73 8.27
N GLN A 99 8.54 3.02 8.91
CA GLN A 99 8.10 3.31 10.28
C GLN A 99 7.38 2.12 10.91
N ALA A 100 7.50 1.98 12.24
CA ALA A 100 6.88 0.91 13.00
C ALA A 100 5.34 1.00 13.07
N SER A 101 4.76 2.18 12.80
CA SER A 101 3.31 2.40 12.86
C SER A 101 2.82 3.17 11.64
N ALA A 102 1.77 2.67 10.99
CA ALA A 102 1.27 3.35 9.81
C ALA A 102 0.81 4.77 10.12
N PRO A 103 1.13 5.72 9.23
CA PRO A 103 0.84 7.11 9.47
C PRO A 103 -0.66 7.37 9.37
N LYS A 104 -1.08 8.52 9.88
CA LYS A 104 -2.42 9.05 9.65
C LYS A 104 -2.50 9.57 8.20
N PRO A 105 -3.47 9.11 7.38
CA PRO A 105 -3.66 9.65 6.04
C PRO A 105 -4.23 11.06 6.09
N ILE A 106 -3.92 11.87 5.08
CA ILE A 106 -4.47 13.22 4.93
C ILE A 106 -5.92 13.19 4.43
N ALA A 107 -6.30 12.14 3.70
CA ALA A 107 -7.66 11.86 3.26
C ALA A 107 -7.81 10.38 2.92
N TYR A 108 -9.06 9.89 2.97
CA TYR A 108 -9.41 8.54 2.56
C TYR A 108 -10.85 8.48 2.03
N ALA A 109 -11.14 7.48 1.19
CA ALA A 109 -12.49 7.18 0.72
C ALA A 109 -12.67 5.68 0.49
N LYS A 110 -13.91 5.19 0.63
CA LYS A 110 -14.23 3.78 0.34
C LYS A 110 -14.21 3.53 -1.17
N ILE A 111 -13.50 2.50 -1.59
CA ILE A 111 -13.51 1.99 -2.96
C ILE A 111 -14.88 1.35 -3.21
N GLN A 112 -15.56 1.81 -4.25
CA GLN A 112 -16.91 1.39 -4.63
C GLN A 112 -16.87 0.35 -5.75
N LYS A 113 -15.85 0.44 -6.61
CA LYS A 113 -15.64 -0.48 -7.73
C LYS A 113 -14.17 -0.53 -8.06
N THR A 114 -13.73 -1.72 -8.49
CA THR A 114 -12.40 -1.95 -9.05
C THR A 114 -12.55 -2.67 -10.38
N THR A 115 -11.77 -2.25 -11.38
CA THR A 115 -11.64 -2.98 -12.65
C THR A 115 -10.18 -3.21 -12.96
N VAL A 116 -9.87 -4.33 -13.58
CA VAL A 116 -8.52 -4.71 -14.01
C VAL A 116 -8.58 -5.02 -15.50
N SER A 117 -7.61 -4.50 -16.25
CA SER A 117 -7.43 -4.75 -17.68
C SER A 117 -5.94 -4.83 -17.97
N GLY A 118 -5.41 -6.04 -18.14
CA GLY A 118 -3.97 -6.26 -18.26
C GLY A 118 -3.23 -5.75 -17.01
N ASN A 119 -2.26 -4.86 -17.22
CA ASN A 119 -1.46 -4.25 -16.16
C ASN A 119 -2.10 -2.98 -15.55
N VAL A 120 -3.30 -2.60 -15.99
CA VAL A 120 -3.99 -1.40 -15.51
C VAL A 120 -5.10 -1.78 -14.52
N THR A 121 -5.03 -1.20 -13.33
CA THR A 121 -6.08 -1.30 -12.31
C THR A 121 -6.72 0.06 -12.08
N ASN A 122 -8.04 0.11 -12.11
CA ASN A 122 -8.82 1.31 -11.83
C ASN A 122 -9.59 1.15 -10.52
N PHE A 123 -9.47 2.14 -9.64
CA PHE A 123 -10.21 2.23 -8.38
C PHE A 123 -11.18 3.40 -8.42
N TYR A 124 -12.45 3.14 -8.19
CA TYR A 124 -13.50 4.15 -8.22
C TYR A 124 -13.97 4.50 -6.81
N VAL A 125 -14.07 5.80 -6.53
CA VAL A 125 -14.53 6.34 -5.26
C VAL A 125 -15.60 7.42 -5.50
N ALA A 126 -16.49 7.59 -4.52
CA ALA A 126 -17.58 8.56 -4.59
C ALA A 126 -17.11 10.00 -4.36
N THR A 127 -16.07 10.20 -3.56
CA THR A 127 -15.56 11.51 -3.14
C THR A 127 -14.10 11.68 -3.51
N ARG A 128 -13.70 12.93 -3.75
CA ARG A 128 -12.29 13.26 -4.03
C ARG A 128 -11.44 12.97 -2.79
N VAL A 129 -10.38 12.19 -2.96
CA VAL A 129 -9.36 11.96 -1.93
C VAL A 129 -8.25 13.01 -2.10
N LYS A 130 -8.12 13.95 -1.16
CA LYS A 130 -7.11 15.03 -1.22
C LYS A 130 -5.71 14.43 -1.25
N GLY A 131 -4.87 14.86 -2.20
CA GLY A 131 -3.49 14.37 -2.35
C GLY A 131 -3.35 13.08 -3.16
N ALA A 132 -4.45 12.38 -3.47
CA ALA A 132 -4.44 11.33 -4.47
C ALA A 132 -4.62 11.93 -5.89
N PRO A 133 -3.85 11.47 -6.88
CA PRO A 133 -3.97 11.93 -8.28
C PRO A 133 -5.20 11.28 -8.95
N LEU A 134 -6.40 11.74 -8.60
CA LEU A 134 -7.66 11.22 -9.13
C LEU A 134 -8.14 11.99 -10.36
N THR A 135 -8.66 11.27 -11.35
CA THR A 135 -9.44 11.84 -12.46
C THR A 135 -10.92 11.85 -12.08
N ARG A 136 -11.62 12.98 -12.27
CA ARG A 136 -13.09 13.01 -12.15
C ARG A 136 -13.69 12.43 -13.43
N VAL A 137 -14.49 11.37 -13.30
CA VAL A 137 -15.09 10.63 -14.42
C VAL A 137 -16.61 10.69 -14.44
N ALA A 138 -17.25 11.17 -13.37
CA ALA A 138 -18.68 11.46 -13.34
C ALA A 138 -19.00 12.69 -12.48
N LYS A 139 -20.15 13.32 -12.75
CA LYS A 139 -20.62 14.49 -12.01
C LYS A 139 -21.17 14.12 -10.61
N SER A 140 -21.82 12.97 -10.50
CA SER A 140 -22.49 12.47 -9.28
C SER A 140 -22.42 10.93 -9.19
N GLY A 141 -22.91 10.35 -8.09
CA GLY A 141 -22.99 8.89 -7.88
C GLY A 141 -21.80 8.29 -7.13
N LYS A 142 -21.70 6.95 -7.13
CA LYS A 142 -20.68 6.20 -6.37
C LYS A 142 -19.31 6.12 -7.07
N HIS A 143 -19.23 6.45 -8.35
CA HIS A 143 -18.02 6.29 -9.18
C HIS A 143 -17.56 7.62 -9.76
N GLN A 144 -17.57 8.69 -8.96
CA GLN A 144 -17.26 10.04 -9.45
C GLN A 144 -15.79 10.25 -9.79
N TYR A 145 -14.89 9.62 -9.03
CA TYR A 145 -13.45 9.78 -9.18
C TYR A 145 -12.80 8.42 -9.39
N ARG A 146 -11.77 8.41 -10.23
CA ARG A 146 -10.99 7.22 -10.60
C ARG A 146 -9.51 7.46 -10.32
N LEU A 147 -8.89 6.52 -9.60
CA LEU A 147 -7.44 6.33 -9.59
C LEU A 147 -7.12 5.27 -10.64
N THR A 148 -6.21 5.58 -11.56
CA THR A 148 -5.69 4.61 -12.53
C THR A 148 -4.25 4.30 -12.17
N VAL A 149 -3.99 3.05 -11.81
CA VAL A 149 -2.66 2.53 -11.49
C VAL A 149 -2.24 1.58 -12.60
N THR A 150 -1.09 1.83 -13.20
CA THR A 150 -0.49 0.96 -14.22
C THR A 150 0.77 0.35 -13.63
N ARG A 151 0.81 -0.98 -13.56
CA ARG A 151 2.00 -1.76 -13.21
C ARG A 151 2.95 -1.75 -14.42
N THR A 152 4.19 -1.30 -14.26
CA THR A 152 5.12 -1.24 -15.40
C THR A 152 5.83 -2.56 -15.64
N GLY A 153 5.95 -3.41 -14.61
CA GLY A 153 6.80 -4.61 -14.63
C GLY A 153 8.29 -4.31 -14.50
N GLU A 154 8.66 -3.04 -14.30
CA GLU A 154 10.04 -2.66 -14.02
C GLU A 154 10.31 -2.73 -12.52
N HIS A 155 11.49 -3.21 -12.16
CA HIS A 155 11.97 -3.24 -10.78
C HIS A 155 13.12 -2.26 -10.59
N ALA A 156 13.26 -1.75 -9.37
CA ALA A 156 14.37 -0.93 -8.94
C ALA A 156 15.00 -1.52 -7.69
N VAL A 157 16.32 -1.41 -7.63
CA VAL A 157 17.14 -1.93 -6.52
C VAL A 157 17.75 -0.76 -5.77
N THR A 158 17.69 -0.82 -4.44
CA THR A 158 18.34 0.13 -3.54
C THR A 158 19.21 -0.64 -2.55
N LEU A 159 20.51 -0.35 -2.54
CA LEU A 159 21.45 -0.88 -1.56
C LEU A 159 21.40 -0.01 -0.30
N ILE A 160 21.15 -0.62 0.85
CA ILE A 160 21.19 0.03 2.16
C ILE A 160 22.53 -0.31 2.81
N PRO A 161 23.40 0.67 3.07
CA PRO A 161 24.67 0.41 3.74
C PRO A 161 24.45 0.19 5.24
N GLU A 162 25.30 -0.63 5.88
CA GLU A 162 25.27 -0.85 7.34
C GLU A 162 25.29 0.45 8.14
N ASN A 163 26.09 1.40 7.68
CA ASN A 163 26.24 2.72 8.28
C ASN A 163 26.53 3.76 7.20
N ALA A 164 26.33 5.04 7.50
CA ALA A 164 26.66 6.12 6.58
C ALA A 164 28.15 6.06 6.16
N GLY A 165 28.40 5.86 4.85
CA GLY A 165 29.75 5.76 4.31
C GLY A 165 30.37 4.36 4.36
N SER A 166 29.64 3.32 4.82
CA SER A 166 30.11 1.94 4.74
C SER A 166 30.18 1.45 3.29
N GLN A 167 31.20 0.65 2.99
CA GLN A 167 31.29 -0.12 1.74
C GLN A 167 30.46 -1.43 1.81
N TYR A 168 30.05 -1.83 3.01
CA TYR A 168 29.26 -3.03 3.24
C TYR A 168 27.76 -2.71 3.19
N THR A 169 27.02 -3.62 2.58
CA THR A 169 25.56 -3.55 2.41
C THR A 169 24.90 -4.34 3.53
N ASP A 170 23.96 -3.72 4.23
CA ASP A 170 23.09 -4.33 5.25
C ASP A 170 21.91 -5.06 4.60
N SER A 171 21.25 -4.39 3.66
CA SER A 171 20.14 -4.97 2.91
C SER A 171 20.08 -4.46 1.47
N VAL A 172 19.42 -5.23 0.62
CA VAL A 172 19.04 -4.85 -0.73
C VAL A 172 17.52 -4.76 -0.80
N GLU A 173 17.02 -3.55 -0.99
CA GLU A 173 15.60 -3.25 -1.06
C GLU A 173 15.14 -3.27 -2.52
N ILE A 174 14.15 -4.12 -2.83
CA ILE A 174 13.55 -4.21 -4.15
C ILE A 174 12.22 -3.44 -4.16
N SER A 175 12.01 -2.65 -5.19
CA SER A 175 10.76 -1.98 -5.47
C SER A 175 10.26 -2.30 -6.86
N GLU A 176 8.95 -2.41 -7.02
CA GLU A 176 8.31 -2.43 -8.33
C GLU A 176 7.81 -1.04 -8.70
N ARG A 177 7.95 -0.66 -9.98
CA ARG A 177 7.55 0.63 -10.52
C ARG A 177 6.12 0.61 -11.05
N TYR A 178 5.47 1.75 -10.86
CA TYR A 178 4.09 1.99 -11.23
C TYR A 178 3.95 3.38 -11.84
N LEU A 179 2.90 3.56 -12.64
CA LEU A 179 2.45 4.85 -13.11
C LEU A 179 1.07 5.15 -12.53
N ILE A 180 0.88 6.36 -12.01
CA ILE A 180 -0.42 6.89 -11.65
C ILE A 180 -0.57 8.25 -12.31
N ASN A 181 -1.51 8.40 -13.24
CA ASN A 181 -1.64 9.58 -14.11
C ASN A 181 -0.29 10.02 -14.72
N ASN A 182 0.45 9.08 -15.31
CA ASN A 182 1.78 9.28 -15.91
C ASN A 182 2.88 9.80 -14.96
N GLN A 183 2.64 9.80 -13.64
CA GLN A 183 3.67 10.08 -12.66
C GLN A 183 4.24 8.77 -12.11
N ASN A 184 5.53 8.76 -11.81
CA ASN A 184 6.23 7.60 -11.26
C ASN A 184 5.83 7.37 -9.80
N TYR A 185 5.49 6.13 -9.50
CA TYR A 185 5.34 5.61 -8.16
C TYR A 185 6.13 4.31 -8.04
N TYR A 186 6.43 3.92 -6.81
CA TYR A 186 7.00 2.62 -6.49
C TYR A 186 6.28 2.01 -5.31
N MET A 187 6.24 0.68 -5.30
CA MET A 187 5.82 -0.12 -4.16
C MET A 187 7.03 -0.93 -3.70
N HIS A 188 7.27 -0.96 -2.39
CA HIS A 188 8.28 -1.84 -1.82
C HIS A 188 7.80 -3.30 -1.94
N THR A 189 8.66 -4.18 -2.44
CA THR A 189 8.28 -5.56 -2.78
C THR A 189 9.15 -6.62 -2.16
N GLU A 190 10.37 -6.32 -1.71
CA GLU A 190 11.27 -7.34 -1.19
C GLU A 190 12.43 -6.72 -0.43
N VAL A 191 12.96 -7.47 0.53
CA VAL A 191 14.24 -7.19 1.19
C VAL A 191 15.11 -8.44 1.08
N LEU A 192 16.34 -8.27 0.63
CA LEU A 192 17.38 -9.30 0.64
C LEU A 192 18.46 -8.93 1.67
N TYR A 193 18.94 -9.92 2.42
CA TYR A 193 20.03 -9.80 3.39
C TYR A 193 21.22 -10.68 2.96
#